data_AF-A0A1Y3SAQ6-F1
#
_entry.id   AF-A0A1Y3SAQ6-F1
#
_cell.length_a   1.000
_cell.length_b   1.000
_cell.length_c   1.000
_cell.angle_alpha   90.00
_cell.angle_beta   90.00
_cell.angle_gamma   90.00
#
_symmetry.space_group_name_H-M   'P 1'
#
loop_
_entity.id
_entity.type
_entity.pdbx_description
1 polymer ?
#
loop_
_entity_poly.entity_id
_entity_poly.type
_entity_poly.pdbx_seq_one_letter_code
_entity_poly.pdbx_strand_id
1 'polypeptide(L)' 'MDTSGILRPEQLPFKVPPDLEYAINELLAAWERDEKLNLDCYLDEVQAAARSVSEENDAWVRRYYVQYGWRKND' A
#
# COMPACT_ATOMS: atom_id res chain seq x y z
N MET A 1 4.08 -5.75 12.91
CA MET A 1 2.63 -5.96 12.72
C MET A 1 2.43 -7.15 11.79
N ASP A 2 1.41 -7.99 12.01
CA ASP A 2 1.09 -9.05 11.04
C ASP A 2 0.42 -8.43 9.80
N THR A 3 1.01 -8.67 8.62
CA THR A 3 0.54 -8.18 7.32
C THR A 3 -0.08 -9.29 6.47
N SER A 4 -0.21 -10.51 7.01
CA SER A 4 -0.75 -11.67 6.27
C SER A 4 -2.17 -11.48 5.75
N GLY A 5 -2.96 -10.62 6.40
CA GLY A 5 -4.31 -10.24 5.98
C GLY A 5 -4.39 -9.07 4.99
N ILE A 6 -3.26 -8.45 4.64
CA ILE A 6 -3.21 -7.31 3.72
C ILE A 6 -2.94 -7.82 2.31
N LEU A 7 -3.70 -7.33 1.33
CA LEU A 7 -3.47 -7.65 -0.07
C LEU A 7 -2.05 -7.29 -0.49
N ARG A 8 -1.43 -8.17 -1.26
CA ARG A 8 -0.15 -7.95 -1.96
C ARG A 8 -0.41 -7.39 -3.36
N PRO A 9 0.58 -6.75 -4.02
CA PRO A 9 0.43 -6.20 -5.36
C PRO A 9 -0.20 -7.17 -6.39
N GLU A 10 0.21 -8.43 -6.37
CA GLU A 10 -0.27 -9.49 -7.25
C GLU A 10 -1.72 -9.93 -6.99
N GLN A 11 -2.29 -9.53 -5.85
CA GLN A 11 -3.67 -9.83 -5.47
C GLN A 11 -4.63 -8.67 -5.79
N LEU A 12 -4.12 -7.54 -6.28
CA LEU A 12 -4.94 -6.38 -6.60
C LEU A 12 -5.80 -6.63 -7.85
N PRO A 13 -7.02 -6.05 -7.92
CA PRO A 13 -7.96 -6.29 -9.02
C PRO A 13 -7.57 -5.57 -10.33
N PHE A 14 -6.34 -5.09 -10.45
CA PHE A 14 -5.82 -4.37 -11.60
C PHE A 14 -4.31 -4.61 -11.76
N LYS A 15 -3.77 -4.30 -12.94
CA LYS A 15 -2.33 -4.41 -13.20
C LYS A 15 -1.57 -3.33 -12.43
N VAL A 16 -0.67 -3.75 -11.54
CA VAL A 16 0.17 -2.87 -10.73
C VAL A 16 1.45 -2.52 -11.51
N PRO A 17 1.77 -1.23 -11.71
CA PRO A 17 3.06 -0.81 -12.27
C PRO A 17 4.23 -1.11 -11.31
N PRO A 18 5.45 -1.32 -11.82
CA PRO A 18 6.61 -1.69 -10.99
C PRO A 18 6.88 -0.73 -9.82
N ASP A 19 6.73 0.58 -10.03
CA ASP A 19 6.98 1.58 -8.98
C ASP A 19 5.97 1.46 -7.83
N LEU A 20 4.71 1.20 -8.15
CA LEU A 20 3.66 1.00 -7.15
C LEU A 20 3.82 -0.35 -6.43
N GLU A 21 4.19 -1.40 -7.17
CA GLU A 21 4.50 -2.70 -6.59
C GLU A 21 5.63 -2.60 -5.57
N TYR A 22 6.72 -1.92 -5.94
CA TYR A 22 7.86 -1.67 -5.04
C TYR A 22 7.43 -0.90 -3.79
N ALA A 23 6.70 0.22 -3.95
CA ALA A 23 6.26 1.03 -2.82
C ALA A 23 5.33 0.27 -1.85
N ILE A 24 4.40 -0.54 -2.37
CA ILE A 24 3.52 -1.37 -1.53
C ILE A 24 4.35 -2.41 -0.76
N ASN A 25 5.29 -3.08 -1.41
CA ASN A 25 6.12 -4.09 -0.76
C ASN A 25 7.01 -3.49 0.34
N GLU A 26 7.60 -2.32 0.12
CA GLU A 26 8.37 -1.60 1.14
C GLU A 26 7.50 -1.20 2.34
N LEU A 27 6.27 -0.71 2.11
CA LEU A 27 5.33 -0.39 3.17
C LEU A 27 4.97 -1.63 4.01
N LEU A 28 4.66 -2.75 3.36
CA LEU A 28 4.35 -4.01 4.04
C LEU A 28 5.55 -4.51 4.85
N ALA A 29 6.75 -4.46 4.29
CA ALA A 29 7.98 -4.83 4.99
C ALA A 29 8.25 -3.91 6.19
N ALA A 30 7.95 -2.61 6.10
CA ALA A 30 8.06 -1.67 7.21
C ALA A 30 7.07 -2.02 8.34
N TRP A 31 5.82 -2.36 8.00
CA TRP A 31 4.84 -2.83 8.98
C TRP A 31 5.23 -4.15 9.64
N GLU A 32 5.76 -5.12 8.88
CA GLU A 32 6.25 -6.39 9.42
C GLU A 32 7.36 -6.17 10.46
N ARG A 33 8.27 -5.23 10.18
CA ARG A 33 9.36 -4.82 11.09
C ARG A 33 8.91 -3.99 12.30
N ASP A 34 7.61 -3.67 12.43
CA ASP A 34 7.07 -2.73 13.42
C ASP A 34 7.79 -1.37 13.41
N GLU A 35 8.18 -0.90 12.21
CA GLU A 35 8.86 0.37 12.03
C GLU A 35 7.88 1.54 12.31
N LYS A 36 8.19 2.36 13.32
CA LYS A 36 7.32 3.48 13.76
C LYS A 36 7.83 4.86 13.39
N LEU A 37 9.12 5.00 13.12
CA LEU A 37 9.75 6.31 12.92
C LEU A 37 9.56 6.87 11.50
N ASN A 38 9.51 6.02 10.48
CA ASN A 38 9.46 6.45 9.07
C ASN A 38 8.22 5.92 8.32
N LEU A 39 7.18 5.50 9.05
CA LEU A 39 6.01 4.91 8.41
C LEU A 39 5.29 5.88 7.49
N ASP A 40 5.30 7.17 7.83
CA ASP A 40 4.80 8.27 7.01
C ASP A 40 5.48 8.36 5.65
N CYS A 41 6.82 8.20 5.59
CA CYS A 41 7.54 8.16 4.32
C CYS A 41 7.03 7.05 3.41
N TYR A 42 6.86 5.83 3.92
CA TYR A 42 6.36 4.70 3.11
C TYR A 42 4.92 4.92 2.62
N LEU A 43 4.07 5.56 3.42
CA LEU A 43 2.72 5.92 3.02
C LEU A 43 2.70 6.99 1.92
N ASP A 44 3.60 7.96 2.00
CA ASP A 44 3.77 9.00 0.98
C ASP A 44 4.28 8.42 -0.35
N GLU A 45 5.21 7.47 -0.31
CA GLU A 45 5.70 6.76 -1.51
C GLU A 45 4.57 5.98 -2.20
N VAL A 46 3.75 5.23 -1.44
CA VAL A 46 2.58 4.54 -2.00
C VAL A 46 1.59 5.54 -2.60
N GLN A 47 1.34 6.66 -1.92
CA GLN A 47 0.45 7.71 -2.43
C GLN A 47 0.99 8.35 -3.72
N ALA A 48 2.30 8.58 -3.83
CA ALA A 48 2.92 9.15 -5.01
C ALA A 48 2.89 8.16 -6.18
N ALA A 49 3.25 6.90 -5.94
CA ALA A 49 3.29 5.85 -6.96
C ALA A 49 1.88 5.48 -7.47
N ALA A 50 0.85 5.60 -6.63
CA ALA A 50 -0.55 5.37 -7.03
C ALA A 50 -1.02 6.28 -8.17
N ARG A 51 -0.39 7.45 -8.37
CA ARG A 51 -0.72 8.36 -9.49
C ARG A 51 -0.38 7.80 -10.87
N SER A 52 0.35 6.69 -10.93
CA SER A 52 0.70 6.00 -12.19
C SER A 52 -0.42 5.09 -12.71
N VAL A 53 -1.47 4.82 -11.93
CA VAL A 53 -2.65 4.05 -12.35
C VAL A 53 -3.84 4.97 -12.64
N SER A 54 -4.98 4.41 -13.08
CA SER A 54 -6.20 5.20 -13.28
C SER A 54 -6.64 5.88 -11.99
N GLU A 55 -7.38 6.98 -12.09
CA GLU A 55 -7.89 7.73 -10.93
C GLU A 55 -8.71 6.85 -9.97
N GLU A 56 -9.50 5.93 -10.52
CA GLU A 56 -10.26 4.94 -9.73
C GLU A 56 -9.33 4.02 -8.93
N ASN A 57 -8.27 3.51 -9.56
CA ASN A 57 -7.31 2.62 -8.91
C ASN A 57 -6.44 3.38 -7.91
N ASP A 58 -6.04 4.63 -8.20
CA ASP A 58 -5.36 5.52 -7.24
C ASP A 58 -6.22 5.68 -5.98
N ALA A 59 -7.48 6.08 -6.16
CA ALA A 59 -8.41 6.28 -5.06
C ALA A 59 -8.59 4.99 -4.25
N TRP A 60 -8.65 3.84 -4.92
CA TRP A 60 -8.73 2.54 -4.26
C TRP A 60 -7.46 2.25 -3.43
N VAL A 61 -6.26 2.42 -4.00
CA VAL A 61 -4.97 2.20 -3.33
C VAL A 61 -4.82 3.09 -2.11
N ARG A 62 -5.12 4.38 -2.24
CA ARG A 62 -5.04 5.33 -1.13
C ARG A 62 -6.03 4.99 -0.02
N ARG A 63 -7.26 4.60 -0.37
CA ARG A 63 -8.26 4.16 0.63
C ARG A 63 -7.82 2.89 1.35
N TYR A 64 -7.28 1.92 0.60
CA TYR A 64 -6.92 0.62 1.16
C TYR A 64 -5.65 0.70 2.01
N TYR A 65 -4.52 1.14 1.44
CA TYR A 65 -3.22 1.14 2.13
C TYR A 65 -2.99 2.39 2.97
N VAL A 66 -3.15 3.58 2.39
CA VAL A 66 -2.73 4.86 3.02
C VAL A 66 -3.68 5.27 4.15
N GLN A 67 -4.98 5.07 3.95
CA GLN A 67 -6.01 5.37 4.94
C GLN A 67 -6.36 4.18 5.84
N TYR A 68 -5.52 3.13 5.81
CA TYR A 68 -5.70 1.91 6.61
C TYR A 68 -7.06 1.25 6.42
N GLY A 69 -7.64 1.30 5.21
CA GLY A 69 -8.92 0.69 4.89
C GLY A 69 -8.94 -0.82 5.13
N TRP A 70 -7.79 -1.49 5.00
CA TRP A 70 -7.63 -2.91 5.32
C TRP A 70 -7.96 -3.25 6.78
N ARG A 71 -7.82 -2.31 7.72
CA ARG A 71 -8.18 -2.50 9.14
C ARG A 71 -9.68 -2.60 9.40
N LYS A 72 -10.51 -2.16 8.45
CA LYS A 72 -11.98 -2.22 8.61
C LYS A 72 -12.56 -3.60 8.33
N ASN A 73 -11.72 -4.53 7.87
CA ASN A 73 -12.08 -5.92 7.62
C ASN A 73 -11.60 -6.88 8.73
N ASP A 74 -11.10 -6.35 9.85
CA ASP A 74 -10.67 -7.09 11.06
C ASP A 74 -11.67 -6.86 12.21
#